data_AF-A0A8J8NLI5-F1
#
_entry.id   AF-A0A8J8NLI5-F1
#
_cell.length_a   1.000
_cell.length_b   1.000
_cell.length_c   1.000
_cell.angle_alpha   90.00
_cell.angle_beta   90.00
_cell.angle_gamma   90.00
#
_symmetry.space_group_name_H-M   'P 1'
#
loop_
_entity.id
_entity.type
_entity.pdbx_description
1 polymer ?
#
loop_
_entity_poly.entity_id
_entity_poly.type
_entity_poly.pdbx_seq_one_letter_code
_entity_poly.pdbx_strand_id
1 'polypeptide(L)'
;MERKRDEKKLRKQEEQKEISPEVSDNEDDALDYSSNEEELLEKKQSLQRAEPRLPKTFEEKQSMPRVIVVLEHANLETANTKRGIELLNCDDHQRLIQKMKRTLEEFRPDVLHQCLLSLLDSPLNKASLLQVYVKTAKNVLIEINPQTRIPRTFKRFSGLMAQLLTNMKIRAAGSSVTLMRVIKNPVTAHLPIGVKKVGTSTKGKLVHLPTYVKEVMGGEGPKKPIVFSIGAVSIGNPAMENDYVDESICISNYSLSAACVCSKLCDAFEDLWKVL
;
A
#
# COMPACT_ATOMS: atom_id res chain seq x y z
N MET A 1 43.27 86.38 -46.66
CA MET A 1 42.38 85.35 -47.21
C MET A 1 43.10 84.02 -47.13
N GLU A 2 42.85 83.11 -46.20
CA GLU A 2 41.96 83.03 -45.04
C GLU A 2 42.28 81.62 -44.49
N ARG A 3 43.21 81.45 -43.55
CA ARG A 3 42.95 81.52 -42.09
C ARG A 3 41.58 80.99 -41.63
N LYS A 4 41.04 79.98 -42.31
CA LYS A 4 39.75 79.31 -41.99
C LYS A 4 39.71 77.79 -42.29
N ARG A 5 40.84 77.10 -42.38
CA ARG A 5 40.81 75.62 -42.47
C ARG A 5 41.72 74.87 -41.52
N ASP A 6 42.71 75.53 -40.94
CA ASP A 6 43.29 75.15 -39.67
C ASP A 6 42.58 75.93 -38.55
N GLU A 7 42.26 75.25 -37.44
CA GLU A 7 41.55 75.78 -36.26
C GLU A 7 40.02 75.82 -36.32
N LYS A 8 39.42 74.65 -36.19
CA LYS A 8 38.82 74.32 -34.89
C LYS A 8 38.79 72.80 -34.80
N LYS A 9 39.93 72.20 -34.45
CA LYS A 9 40.21 71.89 -33.04
C LYS A 9 38.94 71.37 -32.37
N LEU A 10 38.91 70.06 -32.17
CA LEU A 10 39.35 69.57 -30.87
C LEU A 10 38.46 70.16 -29.78
N ARG A 11 37.19 69.76 -29.78
CA ARG A 11 36.28 69.79 -28.63
C ARG A 11 34.89 69.40 -29.09
N LYS A 12 34.64 68.11 -28.95
CA LYS A 12 33.53 67.52 -28.18
C LYS A 12 33.18 66.25 -28.92
N GLN A 13 33.73 65.14 -28.44
CA GLN A 13 33.16 64.40 -27.31
C GLN A 13 31.83 63.82 -27.71
N GLU A 14 31.78 62.51 -27.52
CA GLU A 14 30.60 61.70 -27.33
C GLU A 14 29.97 61.21 -28.63
N GLU A 15 29.78 59.88 -28.64
CA GLU A 15 28.84 59.16 -29.49
C GLU A 15 29.26 58.91 -30.95
N GLN A 16 30.01 57.82 -31.17
CA GLN A 16 29.43 56.54 -31.62
C GLN A 16 30.45 55.68 -32.40
N LYS A 17 30.54 54.42 -31.94
CA LYS A 17 30.84 53.18 -32.69
C LYS A 17 32.30 52.88 -33.09
N GLU A 18 32.87 51.83 -32.47
CA GLU A 18 33.09 50.47 -33.05
C GLU A 18 34.53 50.43 -33.64
N ILE A 19 35.46 49.47 -33.42
CA ILE A 19 35.43 48.00 -33.36
C ILE A 19 36.73 47.48 -32.68
N SER A 20 36.65 46.34 -31.96
CA SER A 20 37.61 45.19 -31.87
C SER A 20 37.89 44.71 -30.42
N PRO A 21 38.31 43.44 -30.21
CA PRO A 21 37.73 42.16 -30.64
C PRO A 21 37.27 41.30 -29.43
N GLU A 22 36.37 40.35 -29.68
CA GLU A 22 35.85 39.37 -28.70
C GLU A 22 36.95 38.44 -28.14
N VAL A 23 36.96 38.28 -26.81
CA VAL A 23 37.58 37.14 -26.11
C VAL A 23 36.46 36.46 -25.32
N SER A 24 36.27 35.18 -25.58
CA SER A 24 35.26 34.31 -24.99
C SER A 24 35.64 33.87 -23.59
N ASP A 25 34.85 34.23 -22.59
CA ASP A 25 34.85 33.59 -21.27
C ASP A 25 33.69 32.57 -21.22
N ASN A 26 34.04 31.29 -21.17
CA ASN A 26 33.13 30.18 -20.92
C ASN A 26 33.07 29.93 -19.41
N GLU A 27 31.99 30.32 -18.75
CA GLU A 27 31.58 29.83 -17.44
C GLU A 27 30.14 29.32 -17.57
N ASP A 28 29.94 28.05 -17.93
CA ASP A 28 28.65 27.35 -17.80
C ASP A 28 28.83 25.85 -18.10
N ASP A 29 29.46 25.07 -17.20
CA ASP A 29 29.60 23.62 -17.41
C ASP A 29 29.63 22.78 -16.11
N ALA A 30 28.92 23.21 -15.06
CA ALA A 30 28.94 22.54 -13.75
C ALA A 30 27.57 22.07 -13.21
N LEU A 31 26.51 21.98 -14.03
CA LEU A 31 25.14 21.73 -13.53
C LEU A 31 24.34 20.59 -14.18
N ASP A 32 24.97 19.55 -14.75
CA ASP A 32 24.21 18.39 -15.29
C ASP A 32 24.80 16.99 -15.00
N TYR A 33 25.82 16.89 -14.12
CA TYR A 33 26.38 15.59 -13.74
C TYR A 33 25.73 14.97 -12.49
N SER A 34 25.17 15.77 -11.56
CA SER A 34 24.62 15.25 -10.30
C SER A 34 23.25 14.56 -10.48
N SER A 35 22.46 15.02 -11.44
CA SER A 35 21.14 14.48 -11.80
C SER A 35 21.24 13.04 -12.30
N ASN A 36 22.23 12.76 -13.15
CA ASN A 36 22.47 11.42 -13.71
C ASN A 36 23.00 10.43 -12.66
N GLU A 37 23.87 10.86 -11.74
CA GLU A 37 24.37 9.99 -10.67
C GLU A 37 23.29 9.62 -9.64
N GLU A 38 22.43 10.58 -9.27
CA GLU A 38 21.29 10.32 -8.38
C GLU A 38 20.28 9.36 -9.03
N GLU A 39 19.96 9.53 -10.31
CA GLU A 39 19.05 8.64 -11.04
C GLU A 39 19.66 7.24 -11.25
N LEU A 40 20.98 7.15 -11.45
CA LEU A 40 21.74 5.89 -11.49
C LEU A 40 21.84 5.23 -10.11
N LEU A 41 21.92 6.00 -9.02
CA LEU A 41 21.88 5.48 -7.65
C LEU A 41 20.48 4.98 -7.30
N GLU A 42 19.42 5.70 -7.67
CA GLU A 42 18.03 5.24 -7.52
C GLU A 42 17.77 3.99 -8.35
N LYS A 43 18.29 3.93 -9.58
CA LYS A 43 18.24 2.72 -10.42
C LYS A 43 19.06 1.58 -9.83
N LYS A 44 20.26 1.82 -9.27
CA LYS A 44 21.08 0.79 -8.60
C LYS A 44 20.46 0.31 -7.29
N GLN A 45 19.86 1.19 -6.51
CA GLN A 45 19.13 0.85 -5.28
C GLN A 45 17.82 0.12 -5.57
N SER A 46 17.12 0.47 -6.64
CA SER A 46 15.92 -0.27 -7.10
C SER A 46 16.27 -1.62 -7.72
N LEU A 47 17.42 -1.77 -8.38
CA LEU A 47 17.94 -3.07 -8.84
C LEU A 47 18.36 -4.00 -7.70
N GLN A 48 18.71 -3.47 -6.52
CA GLN A 48 18.99 -4.27 -5.31
C GLN A 48 17.72 -4.72 -4.57
N ARG A 49 16.58 -4.03 -4.76
CA ARG A 49 15.30 -4.41 -4.14
C ARG A 49 14.49 -5.28 -5.10
N ALA A 50 14.61 -6.60 -4.94
CA ALA A 50 13.74 -7.54 -5.64
C ALA A 50 12.27 -7.15 -5.44
N GLU A 51 11.49 -7.07 -6.53
CA GLU A 51 10.09 -6.67 -6.42
C GLU A 51 9.31 -7.65 -5.52
N PRO A 52 8.39 -7.14 -4.67
CA PRO A 52 7.57 -7.99 -3.84
C PRO A 52 6.82 -9.08 -4.62
N ARG A 53 6.98 -10.35 -4.22
CA ARG A 53 6.33 -11.48 -4.91
C ARG A 53 5.62 -12.43 -3.95
N LEU A 54 4.55 -13.05 -4.45
CA LEU A 54 3.86 -14.15 -3.78
C LEU A 54 4.52 -15.51 -4.09
N PRO A 55 4.45 -16.48 -3.16
CA PRO A 55 4.86 -17.85 -3.44
C PRO A 55 3.94 -18.49 -4.49
N LYS A 56 4.54 -19.12 -5.51
CA LYS A 56 3.82 -19.72 -6.64
C LYS A 56 3.68 -21.23 -6.48
N THR A 57 4.75 -21.91 -6.08
CA THR A 57 4.73 -23.38 -5.93
C THR A 57 4.20 -23.80 -4.56
N PHE A 58 3.86 -25.08 -4.42
CA PHE A 58 3.44 -25.63 -3.14
C PHE A 58 4.57 -25.56 -2.11
N GLU A 59 5.80 -25.91 -2.49
CA GLU A 59 6.97 -25.88 -1.60
C GLU A 59 7.29 -24.46 -1.15
N GLU A 60 7.20 -23.47 -2.06
CA GLU A 60 7.36 -22.06 -1.72
C GLU A 60 6.29 -21.63 -0.72
N LYS A 61 5.03 -22.03 -0.92
CA LYS A 61 3.95 -21.71 0.01
C LYS A 61 4.23 -22.25 1.41
N GLN A 62 4.79 -23.46 1.52
CA GLN A 62 5.10 -24.07 2.83
C GLN A 62 6.31 -23.44 3.53
N SER A 63 7.36 -23.13 2.79
CA SER A 63 8.66 -22.74 3.36
C SER A 63 8.88 -21.22 3.44
N MET A 64 8.25 -20.42 2.57
CA MET A 64 8.51 -18.99 2.48
C MET A 64 8.03 -18.26 3.75
N PRO A 65 8.92 -17.60 4.50
CA PRO A 65 8.55 -16.86 5.69
C PRO A 65 7.74 -15.63 5.32
N ARG A 66 6.60 -15.44 5.99
CA ARG A 66 5.72 -14.28 5.77
C ARG A 66 4.64 -14.20 6.83
N VAL A 67 4.21 -12.97 7.12
CA VAL A 67 2.96 -12.71 7.82
C VAL A 67 1.84 -12.75 6.78
N ILE A 68 0.83 -13.58 7.03
CA ILE A 68 -0.36 -13.67 6.19
C ILE A 68 -1.49 -12.98 6.95
N VAL A 69 -1.96 -11.84 6.46
CA VAL A 69 -3.07 -11.11 7.06
C VAL A 69 -4.35 -11.43 6.30
N VAL A 70 -5.37 -11.90 7.01
CA VAL A 70 -6.73 -12.10 6.48
C VAL A 70 -7.64 -11.04 7.07
N LEU A 71 -8.09 -10.12 6.22
CA LEU A 71 -9.05 -9.09 6.57
C LEU A 71 -10.47 -9.67 6.45
N GLU A 72 -11.06 -9.97 7.60
CA GLU A 72 -12.34 -10.66 7.75
C GLU A 72 -13.53 -9.71 7.71
N HIS A 73 -14.64 -10.18 7.13
CA HIS A 73 -15.91 -9.46 7.00
C HIS A 73 -15.79 -8.06 6.38
N ALA A 74 -14.86 -7.88 5.45
CA ALA A 74 -14.72 -6.60 4.76
C ALA A 74 -16.01 -6.25 4.01
N ASN A 75 -16.55 -5.05 4.26
CA ASN A 75 -17.74 -4.62 3.55
C ASN A 75 -17.38 -4.17 2.12
N LEU A 76 -17.60 -5.05 1.16
CA LEU A 76 -17.51 -4.77 -0.27
C LEU A 76 -18.77 -5.27 -0.95
N GLU A 77 -19.65 -4.35 -1.32
CA GLU A 77 -20.89 -4.63 -2.04
C GLU A 77 -21.09 -3.58 -3.13
N THR A 78 -21.43 -4.04 -4.34
CA THR A 78 -21.74 -3.16 -5.45
C THR A 78 -23.25 -2.96 -5.59
N ALA A 79 -23.64 -1.78 -6.07
CA ALA A 79 -25.00 -1.48 -6.47
C ALA A 79 -25.03 -0.76 -7.81
N ASN A 80 -26.11 -1.01 -8.57
CA ASN A 80 -26.38 -0.28 -9.80
C ASN A 80 -27.04 1.05 -9.45
N THR A 81 -26.34 2.15 -9.75
CA THR A 81 -26.86 3.51 -9.62
C THR A 81 -27.03 4.13 -11.01
N LYS A 82 -27.59 5.34 -11.07
CA LYS A 82 -27.69 6.10 -12.34
C LYS A 82 -26.32 6.39 -12.97
N ARG A 83 -25.24 6.31 -12.19
CA ARG A 83 -23.86 6.58 -12.61
C ARG A 83 -23.10 5.31 -13.02
N GLY A 84 -23.71 4.14 -12.89
CA GLY A 84 -23.10 2.84 -13.19
C GLY A 84 -23.00 1.95 -11.95
N ILE A 85 -22.07 1.00 -11.99
CA ILE A 85 -21.78 0.10 -10.86
C ILE A 85 -20.89 0.85 -9.87
N GLU A 86 -21.43 1.16 -8.69
CA GLU A 86 -20.71 1.83 -7.61
C GLU A 86 -20.60 0.92 -6.38
N LEU A 87 -19.57 1.14 -5.57
CA LEU A 87 -19.40 0.45 -4.30
C LEU A 87 -20.25 1.15 -3.23
N LEU A 88 -21.11 0.39 -2.55
CA LEU A 88 -21.97 0.90 -1.47
C LEU A 88 -21.14 1.41 -0.30
N ASN A 89 -21.51 2.60 0.17
CA ASN A 89 -20.90 3.25 1.33
C ASN A 89 -21.95 4.09 2.10
N CYS A 90 -21.67 4.36 3.37
CA CYS A 90 -22.58 5.05 4.27
C CYS A 90 -22.79 6.54 3.97
N ASP A 91 -21.96 7.17 3.13
CA ASP A 91 -22.01 8.62 2.89
C ASP A 91 -22.82 8.94 1.62
N ASP A 92 -22.47 8.31 0.51
CA ASP A 92 -23.08 8.54 -0.81
C ASP A 92 -24.41 7.80 -0.99
N HIS A 93 -24.61 6.66 -0.31
CA HIS A 93 -25.70 5.72 -0.62
C HIS A 93 -26.74 5.55 0.50
N GLN A 94 -26.83 6.51 1.43
CA GLN A 94 -27.74 6.43 2.60
C GLN A 94 -29.19 6.07 2.23
N ARG A 95 -29.76 6.77 1.24
CA ARG A 95 -31.16 6.55 0.81
C ARG A 95 -31.36 5.14 0.24
N LEU A 96 -30.37 4.60 -0.45
CA LEU A 96 -30.44 3.25 -1.03
C LEU A 96 -30.35 2.20 0.07
N ILE A 97 -29.42 2.37 1.02
CA ILE A 97 -29.25 1.49 2.18
C ILE A 97 -30.52 1.46 3.05
N GLN A 98 -31.13 2.62 3.31
CA GLN A 98 -32.39 2.72 4.05
C GLN A 98 -33.53 1.99 3.33
N LYS A 99 -33.60 2.06 2.00
CA LYS A 99 -34.58 1.30 1.21
C LYS A 99 -34.35 -0.22 1.30
N MET A 100 -33.10 -0.65 1.44
CA MET A 100 -32.73 -2.05 1.68
C MET A 100 -33.00 -2.50 3.13
N LYS A 101 -33.49 -1.60 4.01
CA LYS A 101 -33.74 -1.86 5.45
C LYS A 101 -32.49 -2.39 6.19
N ARG A 102 -31.30 -1.95 5.78
CA ARG A 102 -30.04 -2.30 6.41
C ARG A 102 -29.46 -1.10 7.16
N THR A 103 -28.54 -1.39 8.08
CA THR A 103 -27.88 -0.39 8.91
C THR A 103 -26.78 0.32 8.10
N LEU A 104 -26.51 1.59 8.38
CA LEU A 104 -25.49 2.35 7.65
C LEU A 104 -24.07 1.92 8.08
N GLU A 105 -23.94 1.45 9.32
CA GLU A 105 -22.71 1.01 9.96
C GLU A 105 -22.11 -0.21 9.26
N GLU A 106 -22.94 -1.05 8.64
CA GLU A 106 -22.52 -2.17 7.80
C GLU A 106 -21.81 -1.72 6.53
N PHE A 107 -22.06 -0.50 6.04
CA PHE A 107 -21.57 -0.02 4.75
C PHE A 107 -20.30 0.84 4.85
N ARG A 108 -19.25 0.30 5.49
CA ARG A 108 -17.97 1.00 5.78
C ARG A 108 -16.76 0.43 5.02
N PRO A 109 -16.74 0.51 3.66
CA PRO A 109 -15.60 0.06 2.86
C PRO A 109 -14.31 0.88 3.11
N ASP A 110 -14.41 2.05 3.73
CA ASP A 110 -13.29 2.91 4.14
C ASP A 110 -12.40 2.23 5.19
N VAL A 111 -12.96 1.37 6.05
CA VAL A 111 -12.19 0.59 7.02
C VAL A 111 -11.21 -0.34 6.30
N LEU A 112 -11.69 -1.08 5.29
CA LEU A 112 -10.83 -1.91 4.46
C LEU A 112 -9.78 -1.08 3.73
N HIS A 113 -10.18 0.06 3.16
CA HIS A 113 -9.28 0.96 2.45
C HIS A 113 -8.08 1.34 3.33
N GLN A 114 -8.34 1.82 4.55
CA GLN A 114 -7.29 2.20 5.51
C GLN A 114 -6.40 1.01 5.90
N CYS A 115 -6.98 -0.17 6.14
CA CYS A 115 -6.21 -1.38 6.44
C CYS A 115 -5.24 -1.73 5.30
N LEU A 116 -5.70 -1.69 4.06
CA LEU A 116 -4.87 -2.01 2.90
C LEU A 116 -3.76 -0.97 2.69
N LEU A 117 -4.02 0.31 2.96
CA LEU A 117 -2.97 1.34 2.95
C LEU A 117 -1.91 1.03 4.02
N SER A 118 -2.32 0.77 5.27
CA SER A 118 -1.39 0.42 6.37
C SER A 118 -0.55 -0.81 6.04
N LEU A 119 -1.17 -1.87 5.52
CA LEU A 119 -0.50 -3.13 5.22
C LEU A 119 0.47 -3.00 4.05
N LEU A 120 0.04 -2.45 2.91
CA LEU A 120 0.85 -2.49 1.68
C LEU A 120 1.94 -1.41 1.61
N ASP A 121 1.86 -0.40 2.47
CA ASP A 121 2.93 0.58 2.65
C ASP A 121 4.02 0.14 3.62
N SER A 122 3.73 -0.83 4.49
CA SER A 122 4.67 -1.30 5.50
C SER A 122 6.02 -1.76 4.88
N PRO A 123 7.17 -1.46 5.53
CA PRO A 123 8.45 -2.07 5.20
C PRO A 123 8.36 -3.59 5.05
N LEU A 124 7.54 -4.25 5.88
CA LEU A 124 7.28 -5.69 5.81
C LEU A 124 6.77 -6.14 4.43
N ASN A 125 5.84 -5.39 3.83
CA ASN A 125 5.35 -5.67 2.47
C ASN A 125 6.44 -5.42 1.42
N LYS A 126 7.22 -4.33 1.57
CA LYS A 126 8.33 -4.01 0.65
C LYS A 126 9.42 -5.08 0.69
N ALA A 127 9.59 -5.75 1.83
CA ALA A 127 10.51 -6.86 2.02
C ALA A 127 9.98 -8.22 1.50
N SER A 128 8.80 -8.28 0.87
CA SER A 128 8.14 -9.54 0.45
C SER A 128 7.74 -10.47 1.59
N LEU A 129 7.62 -9.95 2.82
CA LEU A 129 7.32 -10.73 4.02
C LEU A 129 5.85 -10.59 4.46
N LEU A 130 5.00 -9.98 3.63
CA LEU A 130 3.57 -9.81 3.87
C LEU A 130 2.76 -10.41 2.71
N GLN A 131 1.67 -11.09 3.07
CA GLN A 131 0.63 -11.54 2.14
C GLN A 131 -0.74 -11.13 2.68
N VAL A 132 -1.60 -10.59 1.83
CA VAL A 132 -2.91 -10.08 2.26
C VAL A 132 -4.03 -10.80 1.52
N TYR A 133 -4.98 -11.30 2.29
CA TYR A 133 -6.28 -11.78 1.83
C TYR A 133 -7.39 -10.90 2.38
N VAL A 134 -8.45 -10.73 1.60
CA VAL A 134 -9.65 -10.02 2.03
C VAL A 134 -10.83 -10.96 1.84
N LYS A 135 -11.54 -11.23 2.92
CA LYS A 135 -12.79 -12.00 2.91
C LYS A 135 -13.94 -11.06 3.19
N THR A 136 -14.82 -10.91 2.22
CA THR A 136 -15.94 -9.96 2.32
C THR A 136 -17.07 -10.50 3.17
N ALA A 137 -17.97 -9.63 3.64
CA ALA A 137 -19.19 -10.04 4.34
C ALA A 137 -20.10 -10.94 3.48
N LYS A 138 -20.00 -10.86 2.14
CA LYS A 138 -20.70 -11.76 1.20
C LYS A 138 -19.89 -13.02 0.84
N ASN A 139 -18.90 -13.38 1.66
CA ASN A 139 -18.06 -14.55 1.50
C ASN A 139 -17.28 -14.58 0.17
N VAL A 140 -16.89 -13.42 -0.37
CA VAL A 140 -15.98 -13.35 -1.51
C VAL A 140 -14.56 -13.28 -0.98
N LEU A 141 -13.69 -14.18 -1.43
CA LEU A 141 -12.28 -14.20 -1.02
C LEU A 141 -11.41 -13.57 -2.12
N ILE A 142 -10.61 -12.59 -1.74
CA ILE A 142 -9.73 -11.83 -2.63
C ILE A 142 -8.29 -12.02 -2.19
N GLU A 143 -7.42 -12.39 -3.14
CA GLU A 143 -5.97 -12.37 -2.97
C GLU A 143 -5.42 -11.04 -3.51
N ILE A 144 -4.58 -10.37 -2.71
CA ILE A 144 -3.92 -9.13 -3.09
C ILE A 144 -2.43 -9.40 -3.31
N ASN A 145 -1.94 -9.00 -4.48
CA ASN A 145 -0.53 -9.04 -4.83
C ASN A 145 0.21 -7.93 -4.07
N PRO A 146 1.36 -8.22 -3.41
CA PRO A 146 2.20 -7.24 -2.73
C PRO A 146 2.61 -6.03 -3.56
N GLN A 147 2.67 -6.16 -4.89
CA GLN A 147 2.97 -5.07 -5.83
C GLN A 147 1.81 -4.08 -6.02
N THR A 148 0.62 -4.39 -5.50
CA THR A 148 -0.57 -3.57 -5.68
C THR A 148 -0.41 -2.22 -4.98
N ARG A 149 -0.49 -1.13 -5.74
CA ARG A 149 -0.58 0.22 -5.21
C ARG A 149 -2.04 0.61 -5.01
N ILE A 150 -2.48 0.63 -3.77
CA ILE A 150 -3.85 1.02 -3.44
C ILE A 150 -4.03 2.53 -3.65
N PRO A 151 -5.09 2.97 -4.35
CA PRO A 151 -5.36 4.38 -4.52
C PRO A 151 -5.53 5.09 -3.17
N ARG A 152 -4.87 6.24 -2.97
CA ARG A 152 -4.92 6.98 -1.70
C ARG A 152 -6.27 7.66 -1.45
N THR A 153 -6.98 8.02 -2.51
CA THR A 153 -8.31 8.63 -2.39
C THR A 153 -9.38 7.54 -2.38
N PHE A 154 -10.31 7.64 -1.43
CA PHE A 154 -11.38 6.66 -1.28
C PHE A 154 -12.23 6.51 -2.56
N LYS A 155 -12.52 7.61 -3.27
CA LYS A 155 -13.27 7.58 -4.54
C LYS A 155 -12.60 6.75 -5.64
N ARG A 156 -11.25 6.73 -5.71
CA ARG A 156 -10.54 5.89 -6.68
C ARG A 156 -10.49 4.43 -6.21
N PHE A 157 -10.33 4.22 -4.90
CA PHE A 157 -10.40 2.90 -4.30
C PHE A 157 -11.77 2.24 -4.52
N SER A 158 -12.87 2.98 -4.32
CA SER A 158 -14.22 2.46 -4.51
C SER A 158 -14.48 2.01 -5.95
N GLY A 159 -14.06 2.81 -6.94
CA GLY A 159 -14.12 2.43 -8.36
C GLY A 159 -13.29 1.18 -8.67
N LEU A 160 -12.07 1.08 -8.11
CA LEU A 160 -11.21 -0.08 -8.27
C LEU A 160 -11.82 -1.36 -7.67
N MET A 161 -12.43 -1.29 -6.49
CA MET A 161 -13.10 -2.42 -5.85
C MET A 161 -14.37 -2.83 -6.61
N ALA A 162 -15.16 -1.87 -7.11
CA ALA A 162 -16.31 -2.15 -7.95
C ALA A 162 -15.90 -2.88 -9.25
N GLN A 163 -14.80 -2.44 -9.87
CA GLN A 163 -14.22 -3.11 -11.03
C GLN A 163 -13.71 -4.52 -10.68
N LEU A 164 -13.05 -4.71 -9.53
CA LEU A 164 -12.57 -6.01 -9.07
C LEU A 164 -13.73 -7.00 -8.90
N LEU A 165 -14.83 -6.58 -8.26
CA LEU A 165 -16.01 -7.42 -8.06
C LEU A 165 -16.75 -7.74 -9.37
N THR A 166 -16.69 -6.84 -10.35
CA THR A 166 -17.30 -7.06 -11.67
C THR A 166 -16.46 -8.00 -12.54
N ASN A 167 -15.15 -7.78 -12.60
CA ASN A 167 -14.24 -8.49 -13.50
C ASN A 167 -13.56 -9.71 -12.87
N MET A 168 -13.73 -9.91 -11.57
CA MET A 168 -13.10 -10.94 -10.73
C MET A 168 -11.56 -10.88 -10.64
N LYS A 169 -10.92 -9.98 -11.40
CA LYS A 169 -9.47 -9.75 -11.37
C LYS A 169 -9.13 -8.34 -11.84
N ILE A 170 -8.01 -7.83 -11.35
CA ILE A 170 -7.38 -6.58 -11.79
C ILE A 170 -5.96 -6.91 -12.24
N ARG A 171 -5.56 -6.40 -13.41
CA ARG A 171 -4.20 -6.51 -13.94
C ARG A 171 -3.48 -5.17 -13.86
N ALA A 172 -2.17 -5.21 -13.79
CA ALA A 172 -1.34 -4.02 -13.94
C ALA A 172 -1.50 -3.44 -15.35
N ALA A 173 -1.49 -2.11 -15.46
CA ALA A 173 -1.51 -1.45 -16.76
C ALA A 173 -0.27 -1.84 -17.57
N GLY A 174 -0.46 -2.25 -18.82
CA GLY A 174 0.63 -2.65 -19.71
C GLY A 174 1.34 -3.97 -19.34
N SER A 175 0.81 -4.75 -18.38
CA SER A 175 1.43 -6.00 -17.94
C SER A 175 0.40 -7.13 -17.77
N SER A 176 0.86 -8.38 -17.90
CA SER A 176 0.05 -9.58 -17.63
C SER A 176 -0.09 -9.87 -16.13
N VAL A 177 0.66 -9.17 -15.27
CA VAL A 177 0.65 -9.37 -13.82
C VAL A 177 -0.74 -9.08 -13.25
N THR A 178 -1.29 -10.04 -12.52
CA THR A 178 -2.54 -9.88 -11.76
C THR A 178 -2.22 -9.26 -10.40
N LEU A 179 -2.82 -8.10 -10.14
CA LEU A 179 -2.66 -7.34 -8.91
C LEU A 179 -3.66 -7.80 -7.84
N MET A 180 -4.91 -8.04 -8.22
CA MET A 180 -5.92 -8.56 -7.31
C MET A 180 -6.76 -9.58 -8.05
N ARG A 181 -7.18 -10.64 -7.35
CA ARG A 181 -8.09 -11.62 -7.92
C ARG A 181 -9.02 -12.18 -6.87
N VAL A 182 -10.25 -12.47 -7.29
CA VAL A 182 -11.17 -13.30 -6.52
C VAL A 182 -10.74 -14.75 -6.66
N ILE A 183 -10.61 -15.44 -5.53
CA ILE A 183 -10.22 -16.86 -5.43
C ILE A 183 -11.31 -17.66 -4.74
N LYS A 184 -11.24 -18.99 -4.84
CA LYS A 184 -12.22 -19.89 -4.22
C LYS A 184 -12.00 -19.99 -2.72
N ASN A 185 -13.10 -20.04 -1.97
CA ASN A 185 -13.10 -20.42 -0.56
C ASN A 185 -12.80 -21.92 -0.37
N PRO A 186 -12.38 -22.35 0.84
CA PRO A 186 -12.07 -21.53 2.02
C PRO A 186 -10.67 -20.90 1.96
N VAL A 187 -10.41 -19.87 2.78
CA VAL A 187 -9.08 -19.23 2.85
C VAL A 187 -7.99 -20.22 3.25
N THR A 188 -8.31 -21.19 4.12
CA THR A 188 -7.41 -22.24 4.61
C THR A 188 -6.80 -23.09 3.50
N ALA A 189 -7.47 -23.24 2.35
CA ALA A 189 -6.94 -23.96 1.19
C ALA A 189 -5.74 -23.27 0.54
N HIS A 190 -5.53 -21.97 0.84
CA HIS A 190 -4.43 -21.16 0.29
C HIS A 190 -3.31 -20.92 1.32
N LEU A 191 -3.51 -21.36 2.56
CA LEU A 191 -2.57 -21.20 3.66
C LEU A 191 -1.58 -22.39 3.73
N PRO A 192 -0.38 -22.20 4.31
CA PRO A 192 0.54 -23.30 4.58
C PRO A 192 -0.07 -24.31 5.56
N ILE A 193 0.36 -25.57 5.47
CA ILE A 193 -0.15 -26.66 6.31
C ILE A 193 0.46 -26.51 7.71
N GLY A 194 -0.35 -26.71 8.75
CA GLY A 194 0.11 -26.61 10.14
C GLY A 194 0.50 -25.18 10.57
N VAL A 195 0.20 -24.16 9.75
CA VAL A 195 0.47 -22.77 10.09
C VAL A 195 -0.38 -22.35 11.28
N LYS A 196 0.23 -21.64 12.23
CA LYS A 196 -0.46 -21.03 13.36
C LYS A 196 -1.37 -19.90 12.84
N LYS A 197 -2.65 -19.93 13.21
CA LYS A 197 -3.65 -18.90 12.87
C LYS A 197 -4.14 -18.21 14.13
N VAL A 198 -3.93 -16.90 14.19
CA VAL A 198 -4.22 -16.07 15.35
C VAL A 198 -5.28 -15.05 14.98
N GLY A 199 -6.38 -14.98 15.74
CA GLY A 199 -7.40 -13.95 15.59
C GLY A 199 -7.11 -12.75 16.48
N THR A 200 -7.46 -11.55 16.03
CA THR A 200 -7.42 -10.34 16.88
C THR A 200 -8.83 -9.94 17.30
N SER A 201 -9.06 -9.75 18.60
CA SER A 201 -10.33 -9.30 19.13
C SER A 201 -10.15 -8.58 20.46
N THR A 202 -11.02 -7.62 20.76
CA THR A 202 -11.09 -6.99 22.08
C THR A 202 -11.48 -7.97 23.20
N LYS A 203 -12.08 -9.11 22.85
CA LYS A 203 -12.45 -10.21 23.76
C LYS A 203 -11.38 -11.29 23.88
N GLY A 204 -10.28 -11.18 23.14
CA GLY A 204 -9.16 -12.11 23.21
C GLY A 204 -8.33 -11.95 24.48
N LYS A 205 -7.37 -12.86 24.69
CA LYS A 205 -6.41 -12.75 25.80
C LYS A 205 -5.53 -11.50 25.59
N LEU A 206 -5.48 -10.60 26.56
CA LEU A 206 -4.60 -9.42 26.49
C LEU A 206 -3.13 -9.85 26.44
N VAL A 207 -2.40 -9.38 25.44
CA VAL A 207 -0.98 -9.68 25.24
C VAL A 207 -0.19 -8.42 24.87
N HIS A 208 1.09 -8.41 25.24
CA HIS A 208 2.04 -7.46 24.70
C HIS A 208 2.55 -7.98 23.35
N LEU A 209 2.13 -7.33 22.26
CA LEU A 209 2.29 -7.86 20.90
C LEU A 209 3.74 -8.21 20.51
N PRO A 210 4.77 -7.36 20.75
CA PRO A 210 6.17 -7.72 20.47
C PRO A 210 6.67 -8.96 21.20
N THR A 211 6.22 -9.17 22.43
CA THR A 211 6.58 -10.36 23.23
C THR A 211 5.87 -11.59 22.69
N TYR A 212 4.57 -11.46 22.40
CA TYR A 212 3.78 -12.54 21.83
C TYR A 212 4.33 -13.03 20.49
N VAL A 213 4.66 -12.14 19.54
CA VAL A 213 5.22 -12.55 18.25
C VAL A 213 6.57 -13.23 18.41
N LYS A 214 7.42 -12.78 19.35
CA LYS A 214 8.69 -13.46 19.66
C LYS A 214 8.46 -14.88 20.16
N GLU A 215 7.53 -15.07 21.09
CA GLU A 215 7.22 -16.39 21.66
C GLU A 215 6.65 -17.34 20.61
N VAL A 216 5.65 -16.91 19.84
CA VAL A 216 4.99 -17.75 18.83
C VAL A 216 5.93 -18.11 17.69
N MET A 217 6.85 -17.21 17.33
CA MET A 217 7.84 -17.46 16.28
C MET A 217 9.07 -18.24 16.75
N GLY A 218 9.22 -18.50 18.06
CA GLY A 218 10.37 -19.19 18.63
C GLY A 218 11.64 -18.34 18.70
N GLY A 219 11.49 -17.02 18.88
CA GLY A 219 12.59 -16.06 19.04
C GLY A 219 13.41 -15.87 17.76
N GLU A 220 14.71 -16.07 17.85
CA GLU A 220 15.67 -15.97 16.73
C GLU A 220 15.74 -17.24 15.87
N GLY A 221 14.78 -18.16 16.05
CA GLY A 221 14.63 -19.33 15.19
C GLY A 221 14.38 -18.97 13.71
N PRO A 222 14.36 -19.98 12.82
CA PRO A 222 14.09 -19.74 11.40
C PRO A 222 12.73 -19.06 11.23
N LYS A 223 12.69 -18.04 10.37
CA LYS A 223 11.43 -17.35 10.04
C LYS A 223 10.45 -18.39 9.48
N LYS A 224 9.20 -18.36 9.96
CA LYS A 224 8.12 -19.26 9.53
C LYS A 224 6.92 -18.44 9.06
N PRO A 225 6.02 -19.02 8.25
CA PRO A 225 4.75 -18.36 7.98
C PRO A 225 3.88 -18.33 9.24
N ILE A 226 3.08 -17.28 9.38
CA ILE A 226 2.08 -17.14 10.44
C ILE A 226 0.87 -16.38 9.90
N VAL A 227 -0.33 -16.72 10.37
CA VAL A 227 -1.57 -16.12 9.89
C VAL A 227 -2.20 -15.27 10.99
N PHE A 228 -2.55 -14.03 10.67
CA PHE A 228 -3.32 -13.14 11.51
C PHE A 228 -4.67 -12.82 10.86
N SER A 229 -5.75 -13.10 11.58
CA SER A 229 -7.11 -12.77 11.21
C SER A 229 -7.50 -11.46 11.89
N ILE A 230 -7.86 -10.44 11.11
CA ILE A 230 -8.22 -9.09 11.61
C ILE A 230 -9.59 -8.73 11.06
N GLY A 231 -10.51 -8.26 11.90
CA GLY A 231 -11.82 -7.81 11.45
C GLY A 231 -11.75 -6.46 10.74
N ALA A 232 -12.09 -6.41 9.45
CA ALA A 232 -12.18 -5.19 8.65
C ALA A 232 -13.62 -4.61 8.69
N VAL A 233 -14.14 -4.45 9.90
CA VAL A 233 -15.51 -3.99 10.19
C VAL A 233 -15.49 -2.79 11.13
N SER A 234 -16.58 -2.02 11.12
CA SER A 234 -16.83 -0.93 12.08
C SER A 234 -17.20 -1.47 13.47
N ILE A 235 -17.97 -2.56 13.51
CA ILE A 235 -18.53 -3.18 14.72
C ILE A 235 -18.46 -4.70 14.54
N GLY A 236 -18.09 -5.43 15.60
CA GLY A 236 -18.08 -6.90 15.62
C GLY A 236 -16.69 -7.49 15.90
N ASN A 237 -16.62 -8.81 16.04
CA ASN A 237 -15.37 -9.54 16.27
C ASN A 237 -15.20 -10.69 15.26
N PRO A 238 -15.30 -10.43 13.94
CA PRO A 238 -15.38 -11.48 12.93
C PRO A 238 -14.13 -12.38 12.91
N ALA A 239 -12.97 -11.84 13.28
CA ALA A 239 -11.75 -12.64 13.39
C ALA A 239 -11.85 -13.75 14.46
N MET A 240 -12.53 -13.51 15.58
CA MET A 240 -12.72 -14.49 16.66
C MET A 240 -13.81 -15.52 16.32
N GLU A 241 -14.74 -15.15 15.44
CA GLU A 241 -15.88 -16.00 15.03
C GLU A 241 -15.50 -17.02 13.94
N ASN A 242 -14.25 -17.00 13.45
CA ASN A 242 -13.79 -17.91 12.42
C ASN A 242 -13.25 -19.23 13.00
N ASP A 243 -13.87 -20.36 12.63
CA ASP A 243 -13.53 -21.70 13.12
C ASP A 243 -12.09 -22.16 12.84
N TYR A 244 -11.39 -21.52 11.89
CA TYR A 244 -10.02 -21.89 11.53
C TYR A 244 -8.95 -21.25 12.44
N VAL A 245 -9.35 -20.31 13.30
CA VAL A 245 -8.46 -19.59 14.19
C VAL A 245 -8.14 -20.46 15.41
N ASP A 246 -6.85 -20.63 15.70
CA ASP A 246 -6.40 -21.50 16.79
C ASP A 246 -6.50 -20.79 18.15
N GLU A 247 -6.31 -19.47 18.19
CA GLU A 247 -6.47 -18.64 19.39
C GLU A 247 -6.81 -17.19 19.04
N SER A 248 -7.40 -16.45 19.98
CA SER A 248 -7.69 -15.02 19.82
C SER A 248 -6.99 -14.17 20.87
N ILE A 249 -6.30 -13.13 20.41
CA ILE A 249 -5.55 -12.19 21.25
C ILE A 249 -6.16 -10.78 21.22
N CYS A 250 -5.98 -10.05 22.31
CA CYS A 250 -6.23 -8.63 22.42
C CYS A 250 -4.89 -7.91 22.58
N ILE A 251 -4.61 -6.90 21.76
CA ILE A 251 -3.29 -6.22 21.73
C ILE A 251 -3.27 -4.88 22.46
N SER A 252 -4.39 -4.49 23.09
CA SER A 252 -4.56 -3.19 23.73
C SER A 252 -5.74 -3.21 24.70
N ASN A 253 -5.62 -2.51 25.83
CA ASN A 253 -6.76 -2.25 26.73
C ASN A 253 -7.80 -1.30 26.12
N TYR A 254 -7.43 -0.57 25.07
CA TYR A 254 -8.30 0.32 24.32
C TYR A 254 -8.75 -0.34 23.02
N SER A 255 -9.99 -0.07 22.62
CA SER A 255 -10.49 -0.46 21.30
C SER A 255 -9.68 0.24 20.21
N LEU A 256 -9.14 -0.54 19.27
CA LEU A 256 -8.32 -0.04 18.17
C LEU A 256 -9.10 -0.14 16.86
N SER A 257 -8.82 0.79 15.93
CA SER A 257 -9.24 0.62 14.55
C SER A 257 -8.51 -0.55 13.90
N ALA A 258 -9.15 -1.21 12.93
CA ALA A 258 -8.54 -2.33 12.21
C ALA A 258 -7.20 -1.93 11.54
N ALA A 259 -7.11 -0.70 11.01
CA ALA A 259 -5.89 -0.17 10.43
C ALA A 259 -4.77 0.01 11.47
N CYS A 260 -5.09 0.44 12.70
CA CYS A 260 -4.12 0.54 13.78
C CYS A 260 -3.60 -0.84 14.21
N VAL A 261 -4.48 -1.85 14.25
CA VAL A 261 -4.09 -3.25 14.50
C VAL A 261 -3.14 -3.73 13.40
N CYS A 262 -3.44 -3.45 12.13
CA CYS A 262 -2.57 -3.79 11.00
C CYS A 262 -1.19 -3.15 11.13
N SER A 263 -1.11 -1.85 11.43
CA SER A 263 0.16 -1.15 11.60
C SER A 263 0.98 -1.74 12.76
N LYS A 264 0.38 -1.89 13.95
CA LYS A 264 1.09 -2.47 15.11
C LYS A 264 1.59 -3.89 14.86
N LEU A 265 0.84 -4.67 14.08
CA LEU A 265 1.26 -6.00 13.66
C LEU A 265 2.48 -5.94 12.75
N CYS A 266 2.47 -5.08 11.73
CA CYS A 266 3.62 -4.89 10.85
C CYS A 266 4.84 -4.46 11.67
N ASP A 267 4.72 -3.42 12.50
CA ASP A 267 5.81 -2.90 13.34
C ASP A 267 6.45 -4.01 14.19
N ALA A 268 5.62 -4.84 14.84
CA ALA A 268 6.10 -5.94 15.69
C ALA A 268 6.89 -7.00 14.91
N PHE A 269 6.49 -7.30 13.67
CA PHE A 269 7.21 -8.24 12.81
C PHE A 269 8.45 -7.61 12.17
N GLU A 270 8.42 -6.32 11.87
CA GLU A 270 9.57 -5.55 11.39
C GLU A 270 10.69 -5.54 12.44
N ASP A 271 10.34 -5.29 13.70
CA ASP A 271 11.24 -5.36 14.85
C ASP A 271 11.84 -6.76 15.06
N LEU A 272 11.01 -7.80 14.93
CA LEU A 272 11.41 -9.19 15.10
C LEU A 272 12.35 -9.65 13.97
N TRP A 273 12.02 -9.29 12.73
CA TRP A 273 12.71 -9.76 11.53
C TRP A 273 13.80 -8.82 11.02
N LYS A 274 14.03 -7.70 11.72
CA LYS A 274 15.02 -6.66 11.41
C LYS A 274 14.82 -6.08 10.01
N VAL A 275 13.56 -5.78 9.69
CA VAL A 275 13.18 -5.03 8.49
C VAL A 275 13.17 -3.55 8.87
N LEU A 276 13.98 -2.74 8.19
CA LEU A 276 14.16 -1.30 8.45
C LEU A 276 13.73 -0.48 7.23
#